data_AF-A0A933MYA0-F1
#
_entry.id   AF-A0A933MYA0-F1
#
_cell.length_a   1.000
_cell.length_b   1.000
_cell.length_c   1.000
_cell.angle_alpha   90.00
_cell.angle_beta   90.00
_cell.angle_gamma   90.00
#
_symmetry.space_group_name_H-M   'P 1'
#
loop_
_entity.id
_entity.type
_entity.pdbx_description
1 polymer ?
#
loop_
_entity_poly.entity_id
_entity_poly.type
_entity_poly.pdbx_seq_one_letter_code
_entity_poly.pdbx_strand_id
1 'polypeptide(L)'
;MQKKFGVLRIVATIYKVLGWIVLVIGVLGACGAVAISAVGTSVIGARNAEALGLGTGGLVGGLILGLGAIFFAILYFLLLYAFGELISLLIALEENTRLTAERLLAKPAAETAVSSPKAPMPPP
;
A
#
# COMPACT_ATOMS: atom_id res chain seq x y z
N MET A 1 -8.39 25.42 -4.89
CA MET A 1 -8.17 23.96 -4.93
C MET A 1 -9.40 23.26 -4.37
N GLN A 2 -10.25 22.68 -5.22
CA GLN A 2 -11.40 21.90 -4.74
C GLN A 2 -10.89 20.60 -4.09
N LYS A 3 -11.06 20.47 -2.77
CA LYS A 3 -10.65 19.31 -1.94
C LYS A 3 -11.47 18.02 -2.23
N LYS A 4 -11.77 17.73 -3.50
CA LYS A 4 -12.75 16.68 -3.85
C LYS A 4 -12.29 15.26 -3.54
N PHE A 5 -10.99 14.99 -3.51
CA PHE A 5 -10.45 13.63 -3.27
C PHE A 5 -10.02 13.35 -1.82
N GLY A 6 -10.46 14.15 -0.85
CA GLY A 6 -10.09 13.96 0.56
C GLY A 6 -10.39 12.55 1.06
N VAL A 7 -11.59 12.03 0.77
CA VAL A 7 -12.00 10.68 1.17
C VAL A 7 -11.14 9.61 0.50
N LEU A 8 -10.83 9.76 -0.80
CA LEU A 8 -10.07 8.77 -1.53
C LEU A 8 -8.60 8.71 -1.09
N ARG A 9 -8.02 9.86 -0.68
CA ARG A 9 -6.71 9.91 -0.02
C ARG A 9 -6.73 9.21 1.33
N ILE A 10 -7.78 9.38 2.12
CA ILE A 10 -7.94 8.66 3.40
C ILE A 10 -8.01 7.14 3.14
N VAL A 11 -8.81 6.71 2.17
CA VAL A 11 -8.91 5.29 1.78
C VAL A 11 -7.54 4.75 1.37
N ALA A 12 -6.79 5.48 0.54
CA ALA A 12 -5.43 5.10 0.15
C ALA A 12 -4.50 4.92 1.37
N THR A 13 -4.55 5.84 2.34
CA THR A 13 -3.79 5.72 3.58
C THR A 13 -4.23 4.51 4.41
N ILE A 14 -5.55 4.26 4.52
CA ILE A 14 -6.08 3.10 5.24
C ILE A 14 -5.54 1.80 4.64
N TYR A 15 -5.54 1.64 3.31
CA TYR A 15 -4.99 0.44 2.66
C TYR A 15 -3.50 0.24 2.98
N LYS A 16 -2.70 1.31 2.98
CA LYS A 16 -1.27 1.23 3.35
C LYS A 16 -1.09 0.82 4.82
N VAL A 17 -1.88 1.40 5.74
CA VAL A 17 -1.85 1.07 7.17
C VAL A 17 -2.29 -0.37 7.41
N LEU A 18 -3.37 -0.82 6.77
CA LEU A 18 -3.84 -2.20 6.84
C LEU A 18 -2.78 -3.17 6.31
N GLY A 19 -2.09 -2.82 5.23
CA GLY A 19 -0.93 -3.57 4.76
C GLY A 19 0.09 -3.77 5.88
N TRP A 20 0.55 -2.68 6.51
CA TRP A 20 1.52 -2.77 7.60
C TRP A 20 1.03 -3.63 8.77
N ILE A 21 -0.24 -3.50 9.15
CA ILE A 21 -0.85 -4.33 10.21
C ILE A 21 -0.80 -5.81 9.83
N VAL A 22 -1.21 -6.15 8.61
CA VAL A 22 -1.18 -7.52 8.08
C VAL A 22 0.25 -8.08 8.08
N LEU A 23 1.24 -7.29 7.66
CA LEU A 23 2.63 -7.71 7.65
C LEU A 23 3.14 -8.02 9.06
N VAL A 24 2.87 -7.13 10.02
CA VAL A 24 3.28 -7.32 11.42
C VAL A 24 2.62 -8.56 12.01
N ILE A 25 1.30 -8.72 11.84
CA ILE A 25 0.58 -9.89 12.33
C ILE A 25 1.10 -11.17 11.67
N GLY A 26 1.36 -11.15 10.36
CA GLY A 26 1.89 -12.30 9.63
C GLY A 26 3.28 -12.71 10.11
N VAL A 27 4.17 -11.74 10.35
CA VAL A 27 5.51 -12.00 10.90
C VAL A 27 5.43 -12.54 12.33
N LEU A 28 4.63 -11.92 13.19
CA LEU A 28 4.44 -12.39 14.57
C LEU A 28 3.81 -13.79 14.60
N GLY A 29 2.83 -14.05 13.74
CA GLY A 29 2.19 -15.35 13.59
C GLY A 29 3.17 -16.42 13.12
N ALA A 30 4.05 -16.11 12.17
CA ALA A 30 5.10 -17.02 11.71
C ALA A 30 6.12 -17.34 12.82
N CYS A 31 6.57 -16.32 13.56
CA CYS A 31 7.44 -16.52 14.72
C CYS A 31 6.74 -17.38 15.79
N GLY A 32 5.46 -17.14 16.05
CA GLY A 32 4.65 -17.92 16.98
C GLY A 32 4.53 -19.39 16.55
N ALA A 33 4.28 -19.65 15.26
CA ALA A 33 4.20 -21.00 14.72
C ALA A 33 5.51 -21.78 14.93
N VAL A 34 6.65 -21.15 14.63
CA VAL A 34 7.97 -21.78 14.84
C VAL A 34 8.26 -21.99 16.33
N ALA A 35 7.96 -21.00 17.19
CA ALA A 35 8.20 -21.09 18.62
C ALA A 35 7.37 -22.20 19.29
N ILE A 36 6.09 -22.32 18.94
CA ILE A 36 5.19 -23.37 19.45
C ILE A 36 5.71 -24.74 19.00
N SER A 37 6.09 -24.89 17.74
CA SER A 37 6.65 -26.15 17.23
C SER A 37 7.97 -26.54 17.91
N ALA A 38 8.84 -25.57 18.20
CA ALA A 38 10.11 -25.81 18.87
C ALA A 38 9.94 -26.20 20.35
N VAL A 39 9.05 -25.52 21.09
CA VAL A 39 8.83 -25.75 22.52
C VAL A 39 7.90 -26.93 22.79
N GLY A 40 6.91 -27.17 21.92
CA GLY A 40 5.98 -28.30 22.06
C GLY A 40 6.71 -29.65 22.07
N THR A 41 7.79 -29.76 21.28
CA THR A 41 8.62 -30.97 21.23
C THR A 41 9.40 -31.20 22.53
N SER A 42 9.82 -30.15 23.24
CA SER A 42 10.62 -30.25 24.46
C SER A 42 9.80 -30.45 25.74
N VAL A 43 8.58 -29.89 25.81
CA VAL A 43 7.72 -29.98 27.00
C VAL A 43 6.96 -31.31 27.08
N ILE A 44 6.51 -31.84 25.94
CA ILE A 44 5.65 -33.04 25.89
C ILE A 44 6.49 -34.33 25.99
N GLY A 45 7.80 -34.25 25.74
CA GLY A 45 8.72 -35.38 25.72
C GLY A 45 8.63 -36.16 24.40
N ALA A 46 9.78 -36.56 23.85
CA ALA A 46 9.90 -37.07 22.48
C ALA A 46 8.94 -38.22 22.12
N ARG A 47 8.67 -39.15 23.06
CA ARG A 47 7.77 -40.30 22.82
C ARG A 47 6.30 -39.90 22.74
N ASN A 48 5.86 -38.95 23.55
CA ASN A 48 4.50 -38.42 23.50
C ASN A 48 4.33 -37.42 22.35
N ALA A 49 5.40 -36.68 22.01
CA ALA A 49 5.43 -35.81 20.85
C ALA A 49 5.29 -36.62 19.54
N GLU A 50 5.99 -37.74 19.38
CA GLU A 50 5.78 -38.65 18.24
C GLU A 50 4.35 -39.20 18.18
N ALA A 51 3.79 -39.65 19.32
CA ALA A 51 2.43 -40.17 19.38
C ALA A 51 1.35 -39.14 19.02
N LEU A 52 1.63 -37.84 19.24
CA LEU A 52 0.76 -36.72 18.87
C LEU A 52 1.09 -36.12 17.50
N GLY A 53 2.04 -36.70 16.75
CA GLY A 53 2.50 -36.17 15.46
C GLY A 53 3.35 -34.89 15.54
N LEU A 54 3.76 -34.51 16.76
CA LEU A 54 4.55 -33.33 17.13
C LEU A 54 6.06 -33.61 17.26
N GLY A 55 6.55 -34.79 16.81
CA GLY A 55 7.98 -35.15 16.81
C GLY A 55 8.84 -34.30 15.87
N THR A 56 9.88 -34.86 15.24
CA THR A 56 10.68 -34.13 14.22
C THR A 56 9.82 -33.55 13.08
N GLY A 57 8.68 -34.17 12.78
CA GLY A 57 7.65 -33.63 11.89
C GLY A 57 6.96 -32.35 12.39
N GLY A 58 6.89 -32.12 13.70
CA GLY A 58 6.33 -30.91 14.31
C GLY A 58 7.20 -29.67 14.10
N LEU A 59 8.52 -29.79 14.21
CA LEU A 59 9.45 -28.69 13.91
C LEU A 59 9.50 -28.38 12.41
N VAL A 60 9.60 -29.40 11.57
CA VAL A 60 9.57 -29.25 10.10
C VAL A 60 8.24 -28.64 9.65
N GLY A 61 7.11 -29.11 10.21
CA GLY A 61 5.80 -28.54 9.97
C GLY A 61 5.69 -27.08 10.40
N GLY A 62 6.23 -26.73 11.58
CA GLY A 62 6.30 -25.35 12.06
C GLY A 62 7.12 -24.43 11.15
N LEU A 63 8.25 -24.92 10.63
CA LEU A 63 9.07 -24.18 9.67
C LEU A 63 8.37 -23.99 8.33
N ILE A 64 7.72 -25.02 7.79
CA ILE A 64 6.96 -24.93 6.54
C ILE A 64 5.79 -23.95 6.69
N LEU A 65 5.03 -24.05 7.77
CA LEU A 65 3.93 -23.14 8.07
C LEU A 65 4.43 -21.71 8.30
N GLY A 66 5.53 -21.53 9.04
CA GLY A 66 6.12 -20.22 9.28
C GLY A 66 6.61 -19.56 8.00
N LEU A 67 7.32 -20.29 7.14
CA LEU A 67 7.79 -19.80 5.84
C LEU A 67 6.60 -19.48 4.91
N GLY A 68 5.60 -20.37 4.85
CA GLY A 68 4.38 -20.14 4.08
C GLY A 68 3.61 -18.92 4.56
N ALA A 69 3.51 -18.72 5.88
CA ALA A 69 2.87 -17.56 6.49
C ALA A 69 3.62 -16.25 6.15
N ILE A 70 4.95 -16.23 6.25
CA ILE A 70 5.77 -15.06 5.87
C ILE A 70 5.57 -14.74 4.38
N PHE A 71 5.68 -15.75 3.52
CA PHE A 71 5.53 -15.57 2.09
C PHE A 71 4.15 -14.98 1.74
N PHE A 72 3.08 -15.56 2.29
CA PHE A 72 1.72 -15.07 2.07
C PHE A 72 1.51 -13.66 2.66
N ALA A 73 2.04 -13.38 3.85
CA ALA A 73 1.96 -12.08 4.49
C ALA A 73 2.66 -10.99 3.66
N ILE A 74 3.84 -11.28 3.10
CA ILE A 74 4.57 -10.35 2.22
C ILE A 74 3.78 -10.09 0.94
N LEU A 75 3.27 -11.14 0.28
CA LEU A 75 2.48 -10.98 -0.94
C LEU A 75 1.20 -10.16 -0.68
N TYR A 76 0.50 -10.46 0.41
CA TYR A 76 -0.73 -9.76 0.76
C TYR A 76 -0.48 -8.31 1.21
N PHE A 77 0.61 -8.06 1.94
CA PHE A 77 1.13 -6.72 2.23
C PHE A 77 1.38 -5.93 0.95
N LEU A 78 2.12 -6.51 -0.01
CA LEU A 78 2.43 -5.86 -1.28
C LEU A 78 1.15 -5.50 -2.03
N LEU A 79 0.17 -6.40 -2.08
CA LEU A 79 -1.10 -6.17 -2.75
C LEU A 79 -1.86 -4.99 -2.12
N LEU A 80 -2.03 -4.99 -0.79
CA LEU A 80 -2.73 -3.93 -0.07
C LEU A 80 -2.00 -2.58 -0.20
N TYR A 81 -0.68 -2.59 -0.02
CA TYR A 81 0.14 -1.39 -0.10
C TYR A 81 0.15 -0.80 -1.52
N ALA A 82 0.36 -1.64 -2.53
CA ALA A 82 0.34 -1.24 -3.93
C ALA A 82 -1.03 -0.73 -4.37
N PHE A 83 -2.13 -1.29 -3.85
CA PHE A 83 -3.47 -0.77 -4.11
C PHE A 83 -3.66 0.64 -3.55
N GLY A 84 -3.18 0.91 -2.33
CA GLY A 84 -3.15 2.25 -1.76
C GLY A 84 -2.29 3.24 -2.56
N GLU A 85 -1.15 2.79 -3.09
CA GLU A 85 -0.32 3.61 -3.99
C GLU A 85 -0.99 3.86 -5.34
N LEU A 86 -1.66 2.86 -5.91
CA LEU A 86 -2.38 3.00 -7.17
C LEU A 86 -3.48 4.07 -7.07
N ILE A 87 -4.26 4.06 -5.99
CA ILE A 87 -5.27 5.10 -5.73
C ILE A 87 -4.61 6.48 -5.66
N SER A 88 -3.50 6.59 -4.93
CA SER A 88 -2.77 7.85 -4.78
C SER A 88 -2.25 8.38 -6.12
N LEU A 89 -1.73 7.48 -6.97
CA LEU A 89 -1.27 7.77 -8.31
C LEU A 89 -2.39 8.26 -9.23
N LEU A 90 -3.55 7.60 -9.21
CA LEU A 90 -4.69 7.99 -10.03
C LEU A 90 -5.21 9.39 -9.66
N ILE A 91 -5.25 9.72 -8.38
CA ILE A 91 -5.61 11.08 -7.92
C ILE A 91 -4.61 12.11 -8.44
N ALA A 92 -3.31 11.82 -8.36
CA ALA A 92 -2.27 12.71 -8.87
C ALA A 92 -2.33 12.88 -10.39
N LEU A 93 -2.65 11.81 -11.12
CA LEU A 93 -2.82 11.83 -12.57
C LEU A 93 -3.97 12.75 -13.00
N GLU A 94 -5.11 12.67 -12.31
CA GLU A 94 -6.25 13.55 -12.59
C GLU A 94 -5.91 15.01 -12.29
N GLU A 95 -5.28 15.28 -11.14
CA GLU A 95 -4.89 16.63 -10.75
C GLU A 95 -3.94 17.26 -11.78
N ASN A 96 -2.96 16.49 -12.26
CA ASN A 96 -2.03 16.94 -13.30
C ASN A 96 -2.73 17.17 -14.65
N THR A 97 -3.66 16.30 -15.04
CA THR A 97 -4.42 16.44 -16.29
C THR A 97 -5.30 17.68 -16.26
N ARG A 98 -5.98 17.94 -15.13
CA ARG A 98 -6.80 19.14 -14.95
C ARG A 98 -5.97 20.42 -15.01
N LEU A 99 -4.85 20.47 -14.29
CA LEU A 99 -3.94 21.62 -14.32
C LEU A 99 -3.39 21.88 -15.73
N THR A 100 -3.13 20.82 -16.49
CA THR A 100 -2.70 20.93 -17.88
C THR A 100 -3.80 21.52 -18.75
N ALA A 101 -5.04 21.02 -18.64
CA ALA A 101 -6.18 21.57 -19.38
C ALA A 101 -6.44 23.05 -19.06
N GLU A 102 -6.41 23.43 -17.77
CA GLU A 102 -6.57 24.82 -17.33
C GLU A 102 -5.48 25.73 -17.94
N ARG A 103 -4.22 25.30 -17.94
CA ARG A 103 -3.11 26.07 -18.53
C ARG A 103 -3.21 26.21 -20.05
N LEU A 104 -3.65 25.16 -20.74
CA LEU A 104 -3.84 25.17 -22.19
C LEU A 104 -4.99 26.10 -22.60
N LEU A 105 -6.07 26.18 -21.81
CA LEU A 105 -7.18 27.10 -22.04
C LEU A 105 -6.88 28.55 -21.66
N ALA A 106 -6.04 28.77 -20.64
CA ALA A 106 -5.59 30.10 -20.24
C ALA A 106 -4.63 30.76 -21.26
N LYS A 107 -3.84 29.95 -21.98
CA LYS A 107 -2.87 30.42 -22.97
C LYS A 107 -3.48 31.24 -24.14
N PRO A 108 -4.55 30.81 -24.83
CA PRO A 108 -5.16 31.60 -25.91
C PRO A 108 -5.78 32.92 -25.43
N ALA A 109 -6.24 33.01 -24.17
CA ALA A 109 -6.74 34.26 -23.58
C ALA A 109 -5.61 35.27 -23.27
N ALA A 110 -4.43 34.77 -22.88
CA ALA A 110 -3.26 35.62 -22.66
C ALA A 110 -2.65 36.12 -23.98
N GLU A 111 -2.64 35.29 -25.03
CA GLU A 111 -2.08 35.63 -26.35
C GLU A 111 -2.96 36.64 -27.13
N THR A 112 -4.28 36.60 -26.94
CA THR A 112 -5.22 37.60 -27.48
C THR A 112 -5.16 38.94 -26.74
N ALA A 113 -4.85 38.95 -25.45
CA ALA A 113 -4.66 40.19 -24.69
C ALA A 113 -3.37 40.93 -25.06
N VAL A 114 -2.31 40.21 -25.44
CA VAL A 114 -1.01 40.79 -25.84
C VAL A 114 -1.00 41.29 -27.29
N SER A 115 -1.82 40.71 -28.17
CA SER A 115 -1.91 41.10 -29.59
C SER A 115 -2.91 42.23 -29.87
N SER A 116 -3.65 42.71 -28.87
CA SER A 116 -4.54 43.86 -29.04
C SER A 116 -3.71 45.14 -29.17
N PRO A 117 -3.77 45.87 -30.31
CA PRO A 117 -3.02 47.11 -30.47
C PRO A 117 -3.49 48.13 -29.41
N LYS A 118 -2.53 48.70 -28.66
CA LYS A 118 -2.80 49.83 -27.77
C LYS A 118 -3.48 50.92 -28.60
N ALA A 119 -4.73 51.25 -28.25
CA ALA A 119 -5.50 52.27 -28.96
C ALA A 119 -4.67 53.57 -29.08
N PRO A 120 -4.65 54.21 -30.26
CA PRO A 120 -3.91 55.46 -30.43
C PRO A 120 -4.43 56.48 -29.41
N MET A 121 -3.52 57.08 -28.64
CA MET A 121 -3.90 58.16 -27.74
C MET A 121 -4.48 59.31 -28.56
N PRO A 122 -5.60 59.92 -28.12
CA PRO A 122 -6.18 61.05 -28.82
C PRO A 122 -5.18 62.21 -28.84
N PRO A 123 -5.11 62.96 -29.96
CA PRO A 123 -4.22 64.11 -30.06
C PRO A 123 -4.61 65.21 -29.05
N PRO A 124 -3.63 66.01 -28.60
CA PRO A 124 -3.85 67.10 -27.63
C PRO A 124 -4.70 68.25 -28.20
#